data_AF-A0A1M6HSH5-F1
#
_entry.id   AF-A0A1M6HSH5-F1
#
_cell.length_a   1.000
_cell.length_b   1.000
_cell.length_c   1.000
_cell.angle_alpha   90.00
_cell.angle_beta   90.00
_cell.angle_gamma   90.00
#
_symmetry.space_group_name_H-M   'P 1'
#
loop_
_entity.id
_entity.type
_entity.pdbx_description
1 polymer ?
#
loop_
_entity_poly.entity_id
_entity_poly.type
_entity_poly.pdbx_seq_one_letter_code
_entity_poly.pdbx_strand_id
1 'polypeptide(L)' 'MSNLEASYNLILNNLIDISETEDFYFKPIKPKLSDIELIGLIILAEFKSIDSEHQLFREIKGFEIEPKIER' A
#
# COMPACT_ATOMS: atom_id res chain seq x y z
N MET A 1 13.28 -0.52 -10.55
CA MET A 1 12.94 -0.65 -9.13
C MET A 1 13.55 0.52 -8.39
N SER A 2 12.72 1.46 -7.94
CA SER A 2 13.19 2.47 -7.00
C SER A 2 13.44 1.80 -5.64
N ASN A 3 14.30 2.38 -4.81
CA ASN A 3 14.48 1.90 -3.42
C ASN A 3 13.16 1.89 -2.64
N LEU A 4 12.20 2.71 -3.05
CA LEU A 4 10.91 2.90 -2.39
C LEU A 4 9.92 1.79 -2.74
N GLU A 5 9.91 1.34 -3.99
CA GLU A 5 9.13 0.17 -4.43
C GLU A 5 9.61 -1.12 -3.75
N ALA A 6 10.94 -1.30 -3.64
CA ALA A 6 11.51 -2.43 -2.92
C ALA A 6 11.15 -2.41 -1.42
N SER A 7 11.14 -1.22 -0.81
CA SER A 7 10.73 -1.06 0.60
C SER A 7 9.25 -1.41 0.79
N TYR A 8 8.38 -0.94 -0.11
CA TYR A 8 6.96 -1.27 -0.11
C TYR A 8 6.73 -2.78 -0.23
N ASN A 9 7.35 -3.43 -1.21
CA ASN A 9 7.20 -4.87 -1.42
C ASN A 9 7.69 -5.68 -0.21
N LEU A 10 8.77 -5.25 0.44
CA LEU A 10 9.26 -5.88 1.66
C LEU A 10 8.25 -5.76 2.81
N ILE A 11 7.68 -4.57 3.01
CA ILE A 11 6.64 -4.34 4.02
C ILE A 11 5.43 -5.23 3.71
N LEU A 12 4.97 -5.23 2.46
CA LEU A 12 3.80 -5.98 2.02
C LEU A 12 3.97 -7.49 2.25
N ASN A 13 5.11 -8.06 1.86
CA ASN A 13 5.39 -9.48 2.08
C ASN A 13 5.38 -9.85 3.57
N ASN A 14 6.00 -9.02 4.42
CA ASN A 14 5.96 -9.26 5.86
C ASN A 14 4.54 -9.17 6.43
N LEU A 15 3.71 -8.25 5.93
CA LEU A 15 2.30 -8.15 6.35
C LEU A 15 1.48 -9.38 5.92
N ILE A 16 1.71 -9.88 4.71
CA ILE A 16 1.07 -11.11 4.21
C ILE A 16 1.50 -12.31 5.05
N ASP A 17 2.79 -12.43 5.38
CA ASP A 17 3.32 -13.55 6.17
C ASP A 17 2.75 -13.61 7.60
N ILE A 18 2.44 -12.47 8.20
CA ILE A 18 1.88 -12.39 9.57
C ILE A 18 0.35 -12.36 9.60
N SER A 19 -0.30 -12.07 8.47
CA SER A 19 -1.75 -11.95 8.41
C SER A 19 -2.39 -13.25 7.92
N GLU A 20 -3.48 -13.65 8.56
CA GLU A 20 -4.28 -14.80 8.12
C GLU A 20 -5.16 -14.46 6.90
N THR A 21 -5.45 -13.17 6.66
CA THR A 21 -6.33 -12.70 5.58
C THR A 21 -5.88 -11.35 5.01
N GLU A 22 -6.16 -11.07 3.73
CA GLU A 22 -5.80 -9.80 3.07
C GLU A 22 -6.85 -8.69 3.19
N ASP A 23 -8.10 -9.05 3.48
CA ASP A 23 -9.24 -8.14 3.68
C ASP A 23 -9.92 -8.47 5.02
N PHE A 24 -10.14 -7.46 5.88
CA PHE A 24 -10.56 -7.67 7.28
C PHE A 24 -12.06 -7.46 7.52
N TYR A 25 -12.79 -6.95 6.53
CA TYR A 25 -14.22 -6.70 6.65
C TYR A 25 -14.97 -6.94 5.34
N PHE A 26 -16.26 -7.28 5.44
CA PHE A 26 -17.11 -7.47 4.28
C PHE A 26 -17.41 -6.13 3.57
N LYS A 27 -17.01 -6.01 2.31
CA LYS A 27 -17.32 -4.83 1.48
C LYS A 27 -18.38 -5.20 0.44
N PRO A 28 -19.53 -4.51 0.39
CA PRO A 28 -20.57 -4.76 -0.63
C PRO A 28 -20.07 -4.62 -2.06
N ILE A 29 -19.08 -3.75 -2.27
CA ILE A 29 -18.35 -3.59 -3.53
C ILE A 29 -16.89 -3.93 -3.22
N LYS A 30 -16.29 -4.85 -4.00
CA LYS A 30 -14.89 -5.21 -3.83
C LYS A 30 -14.00 -4.09 -4.40
N PRO A 31 -13.20 -3.40 -3.57
CA PRO A 31 -12.27 -2.39 -4.04
C PRO A 31 -11.12 -3.05 -4.82
N LYS A 32 -10.46 -2.28 -5.69
CA LYS A 32 -9.25 -2.73 -6.39
C LYS A 32 -8.03 -2.87 -5.47
N LEU A 33 -8.03 -2.11 -4.38
CA LEU A 33 -7.01 -2.08 -3.35
C LEU A 33 -7.46 -2.91 -2.15
N SER A 34 -6.67 -3.91 -1.77
CA SER A 34 -6.91 -4.71 -0.56
C SER A 34 -6.59 -3.94 0.73
N ASP A 35 -7.10 -4.41 1.87
CA ASP A 35 -6.80 -3.79 3.17
C ASP A 35 -5.32 -3.88 3.51
N ILE A 36 -4.66 -5.01 3.24
CA ILE A 36 -3.22 -5.17 3.48
C ILE A 36 -2.38 -4.20 2.63
N GLU A 37 -2.73 -4.02 1.35
CA GLU A 37 -2.03 -3.05 0.49
C GLU A 37 -2.17 -1.62 1.00
N LEU A 38 -3.37 -1.25 1.48
CA LEU A 38 -3.61 0.05 2.10
C LEU A 38 -2.76 0.23 3.37
N ILE A 39 -2.73 -0.77 4.26
CA ILE A 39 -1.91 -0.75 5.47
C ILE A 39 -0.42 -0.64 5.12
N GLY A 40 0.04 -1.38 4.11
CA GLY A 40 1.41 -1.32 3.61
C GLY A 40 1.80 0.08 3.12
N LEU A 41 0.90 0.77 2.42
CA LEU A 41 1.11 2.17 2.00
C LEU A 41 1.23 3.13 3.18
N ILE A 42 0.41 2.96 4.21
CA ILE A 42 0.45 3.80 5.43
C ILE A 42 1.80 3.61 6.15
N ILE A 43 2.23 2.36 6.31
CA ILE A 43 3.52 2.05 6.95
C ILE A 43 4.68 2.60 6.12
N LEU A 44 4.62 2.51 4.79
CA LEU A 44 5.62 3.09 3.90
C LEU A 44 5.69 4.62 4.05
N ALA A 45 4.54 5.29 4.13
CA ALA A 45 4.47 6.73 4.31
C ALA A 45 5.12 7.15 5.65
N GLU A 46 4.78 6.46 6.73
CA GLU A 46 5.37 6.68 8.06
C GLU A 46 6.89 6.45 8.05
N PHE A 47 7.34 5.34 7.47
CA PHE A 47 8.77 5.01 7.33
C PHE A 47 9.55 6.08 6.53
N LYS A 48 8.87 6.77 5.61
CA LYS A 48 9.45 7.86 4.82
C LYS A 48 9.16 9.25 5.38
N SER A 49 8.47 9.35 6.52
CA SER A 49 8.01 10.61 7.12
C SER A 49 7.25 11.48 6.11
N ILE A 50 6.36 10.86 5.33
CA ILE A 50 5.49 11.52 4.36
C ILE A 50 4.15 11.79 5.02
N ASP A 51 3.93 13.04 5.43
CA ASP A 51 2.68 13.47 6.09
C ASP A 51 1.58 13.91 5.11
N SER A 52 1.86 13.88 3.79
CA SER A 52 0.92 14.31 2.75
C SER A 52 0.60 13.17 1.80
N GLU A 53 -0.69 12.81 1.71
CA GLU A 53 -1.19 11.85 0.71
C GLU A 53 -0.81 12.27 -0.71
N HIS A 54 -0.85 13.57 -1.01
CA HIS A 54 -0.47 14.07 -2.32
C HIS A 54 1.02 13.83 -2.63
N GLN A 55 1.91 13.96 -1.64
CA GLN A 55 3.32 13.61 -1.80
C GLN A 55 3.47 12.08 -1.97
N LEU A 56 2.81 11.28 -1.14
CA LEU A 56 2.84 9.82 -1.24
C LEU A 56 2.45 9.35 -2.64
N PHE A 57 1.37 9.89 -3.19
CA PHE A 57 0.91 9.55 -4.53
C PHE A 57 1.88 9.96 -5.65
N ARG A 58 2.74 10.96 -5.43
CA ARG A 58 3.83 11.28 -6.37
C ARG A 58 4.98 10.29 -6.28
N GLU A 59 5.32 9.86 -5.07
CA GLU A 59 6.41 8.92 -4.80
C GLU A 59 6.13 7.51 -5.32
N ILE A 60 4.87 7.06 -5.22
CA ILE A 60 4.45 5.73 -5.71
C ILE A 60 4.07 5.72 -7.20
N LYS A 61 4.31 6.83 -7.92
CA LYS A 61 3.99 6.92 -9.34
C LYS A 61 4.78 5.88 -10.13
N GLY A 62 4.09 5.10 -10.95
CA GLY A 62 4.64 3.98 -11.71
C GLY A 62 4.74 2.67 -10.94
N PHE A 63 4.29 2.61 -9.68
CA PHE A 63 4.21 1.36 -8.93
C PHE A 63 2.96 0.59 -9.35
N GLU A 64 2.98 -0.73 -9.17
CA GLU A 64 1.82 -1.60 -9.51
C GLU A 64 0.54 -1.25 -8.73
N ILE A 65 0.67 -0.59 -7.59
CA ILE A 65 -0.44 -0.15 -6.75
C ILE A 65 -1.12 1.13 -7.24
N GLU A 66 -0.43 1.99 -8.02
CA GLU A 66 -0.98 3.26 -8.52
C GLU A 66 -2.34 3.10 -9.20
N PRO A 67 -2.54 2.17 -10.17
CA PRO A 67 -3.84 2.02 -10.84
C PRO A 67 -4.95 1.42 -9.96
N LYS A 68 -4.62 0.91 -8.77
CA LYS A 68 -5.59 0.34 -7.81
C LYS A 68 -6.23 1.41 -6.93
N ILE A 69 -5.62 2.58 -6.83
CA ILE A 69 -6.12 3.70 -6.02
C ILE A 69 -7.15 4.47 -6.82
N GLU A 70 -8.38 4.53 -6.31
CA GLU A 70 -9.44 5.37 -6.88
C GLU A 70 -9.26 6.82 -6.35
N ARG A 71 -9.21 7.80 -7.26
CA ARG A 71 -8.90 9.21 -6.99
C ARG A 71 -9.90 10.12 -7.66
#